data_AF-A0A816ZBG6-F1
#
_entry.id   AF-A0A816ZBG6-F1
#
_cell.length_a   1.000
_cell.length_b   1.000
_cell.length_c   1.000
_cell.angle_alpha   90.00
_cell.angle_beta   90.00
_cell.angle_gamma   90.00
#
_symmetry.space_group_name_H-M   'P 1'
#
loop_
_entity.id
_entity.type
_entity.pdbx_description
1 polymer ?
#
loop_
_entity_poly.entity_id
_entity_poly.type
_entity_poly.pdbx_seq_one_letter_code
_entity_poly.pdbx_strand_id
1 'polypeptide(L)'
;MAESSRSSTSEANVHIIYTEKPINEEPKDYHLRTLSSVLGSDQAAKDALVYSYKEAASGFSAKLTPEQVAKISKKPGVIQVVSSQTYQLPKPVGERVAETSEAKVHIIYTEKPTDEEPKVYHLRRLSSVLGSEKAAEDALIYSYKEAASGFSAKLTPEQVAEISKQPGVVQVVSSQT
;
A
#
# COMPACT_ATOMS: atom_id res chain seq x y z
N MET A 1 -28.23 25.82 -31.48
CA MET A 1 -26.92 25.76 -30.78
C MET A 1 -27.18 25.19 -29.39
N ALA A 2 -26.40 24.15 -29.05
CA ALA A 2 -26.23 23.53 -27.72
C ALA A 2 -27.41 22.79 -27.08
N GLU A 3 -27.58 21.51 -27.44
CA GLU A 3 -28.10 20.51 -26.50
C GLU A 3 -26.96 20.10 -25.56
N SER A 4 -26.94 20.68 -24.36
CA SER A 4 -26.11 20.18 -23.25
C SER A 4 -26.78 18.94 -22.68
N SER A 5 -26.38 17.77 -23.17
CA SER A 5 -26.71 16.49 -22.55
C SER A 5 -26.11 16.47 -21.14
N ARG A 6 -26.98 16.42 -20.13
CA ARG A 6 -26.65 16.02 -18.76
C ARG A 6 -26.04 14.62 -18.84
N SER A 7 -24.72 14.53 -18.87
CA SER A 7 -24.03 13.27 -18.65
C SER A 7 -24.27 12.89 -17.18
N SER A 8 -25.05 11.85 -16.98
CA SER A 8 -25.12 11.10 -15.73
C SER A 8 -23.69 10.76 -15.32
N THR A 9 -23.12 11.53 -14.39
CA THR A 9 -21.80 11.31 -13.80
C THR A 9 -21.85 10.03 -12.98
N SER A 10 -21.77 8.90 -13.66
CA SER A 10 -21.36 7.64 -13.05
C SER A 10 -19.94 7.86 -12.53
N GLU A 11 -19.74 7.67 -11.23
CA GLU A 11 -18.46 7.97 -10.57
C GLU A 11 -17.31 7.24 -11.27
N ALA A 12 -16.33 8.01 -11.76
CA ALA A 12 -15.14 7.47 -12.38
C ALA A 12 -14.22 6.92 -11.30
N ASN A 13 -14.06 5.60 -11.28
CA ASN A 13 -13.18 4.91 -10.35
C ASN A 13 -11.87 4.52 -11.03
N VAL A 14 -10.80 4.39 -10.24
CA VAL A 14 -9.52 3.93 -10.76
C VAL A 14 -9.61 2.43 -11.06
N HIS A 15 -9.24 2.05 -12.28
CA HIS A 15 -9.18 0.66 -12.73
C HIS A 15 -7.75 0.35 -13.19
N ILE A 16 -7.33 -0.90 -13.04
CA ILE A 16 -6.08 -1.45 -13.56
C ILE A 16 -6.40 -2.23 -14.84
N ILE A 17 -5.85 -1.79 -15.95
CA ILE A 17 -6.02 -2.37 -17.28
C ILE A 17 -4.73 -3.13 -17.58
N TYR A 18 -4.83 -4.44 -17.73
CA TYR A 18 -3.73 -5.27 -18.18
C TYR A 18 -3.79 -5.39 -19.68
N THR A 19 -2.66 -5.14 -20.33
CA THR A 19 -2.53 -5.21 -21.78
C THR A 19 -1.42 -6.16 -22.18
N GLU A 20 -1.45 -6.59 -23.43
CA GLU A 20 -0.30 -7.23 -24.05
C GLU A 20 0.90 -6.25 -24.07
N LYS A 21 2.11 -6.80 -24.03
CA LYS A 21 3.34 -5.99 -24.03
C LYS A 21 3.61 -5.49 -25.46
N PRO A 22 3.67 -4.16 -25.69
CA PRO A 22 4.08 -3.65 -26.99
C PRO A 22 5.55 -4.00 -27.25
N ILE A 23 5.84 -4.56 -28.43
CA ILE A 23 7.17 -5.04 -28.82
C ILE A 23 7.98 -3.94 -29.54
N ASN A 24 7.32 -2.98 -30.18
CA ASN A 24 7.93 -2.00 -31.09
C ASN A 24 7.65 -0.52 -30.74
N GLU A 25 7.01 -0.22 -29.61
CA GLU A 25 6.68 1.15 -29.22
C GLU A 25 6.83 1.36 -27.71
N GLU A 26 7.00 2.62 -27.28
CA GLU A 26 7.03 2.93 -25.86
C GLU A 26 5.68 2.56 -25.21
N PRO A 27 5.68 1.86 -24.06
CA PRO A 27 4.45 1.40 -23.42
C PRO A 27 3.53 2.57 -23.06
N LYS A 28 4.10 3.72 -22.72
CA LYS A 28 3.32 4.92 -22.36
C LYS A 28 2.51 5.46 -23.55
N ASP A 29 3.09 5.49 -24.74
CA ASP A 29 2.41 5.94 -25.96
C ASP A 29 1.30 4.98 -26.38
N TYR A 30 1.56 3.67 -26.29
CA TYR A 30 0.55 2.64 -26.52
C TYR A 30 -0.65 2.79 -25.58
N HIS A 31 -0.40 3.01 -24.29
CA HIS A 31 -1.43 3.19 -23.27
C HIS A 31 -2.26 4.46 -23.52
N LEU A 32 -1.60 5.59 -23.83
CA LEU A 32 -2.28 6.84 -24.14
C LEU A 32 -3.16 6.68 -25.37
N ARG A 33 -2.65 6.08 -26.46
CA ARG A 33 -3.44 5.85 -27.68
C ARG A 33 -4.68 4.98 -27.42
N THR A 34 -4.53 3.95 -26.59
CA THR A 34 -5.63 3.06 -26.20
C THR A 34 -6.70 3.84 -25.42
N LEU A 35 -6.28 4.68 -24.47
CA LEU A 35 -7.17 5.55 -23.70
C LEU A 35 -7.83 6.64 -24.57
N SER A 36 -7.08 7.32 -25.43
CA SER A 36 -7.59 8.35 -26.34
C SER A 36 -8.69 7.79 -27.23
N SER A 37 -8.57 6.53 -27.66
CA SER A 37 -9.60 5.88 -28.47
C SER A 37 -10.91 5.62 -27.71
N VAL A 38 -10.88 5.47 -26.39
CA VAL A 38 -12.07 5.26 -25.55
C VAL A 38 -12.65 6.57 -25.05
N LEU A 39 -11.78 7.53 -24.72
CA LEU A 39 -12.13 8.83 -24.14
C LEU A 39 -12.39 9.91 -25.21
N GLY A 40 -11.98 9.66 -26.45
CA GLY A 40 -12.19 10.55 -27.60
C GLY A 40 -11.19 11.70 -27.72
N SER A 41 -10.19 11.80 -26.83
CA SER A 41 -9.16 12.83 -26.87
C SER A 41 -7.89 12.43 -26.12
N ASP A 42 -6.73 12.83 -26.65
CA ASP A 42 -5.42 12.66 -25.99
C ASP A 42 -5.29 13.44 -24.70
N GLN A 43 -5.96 14.59 -24.59
CA GLN A 43 -5.94 15.36 -23.35
C GLN A 43 -6.72 14.64 -22.26
N ALA A 44 -7.88 14.06 -22.61
CA ALA A 44 -8.67 13.25 -21.69
C ALA A 44 -7.93 11.96 -21.29
N ALA A 45 -7.17 11.35 -22.21
CA ALA A 45 -6.33 10.19 -21.92
C ALA A 45 -5.23 10.50 -20.90
N LYS A 46 -4.53 11.63 -21.06
CA LYS A 46 -3.50 12.06 -20.11
C LYS A 46 -4.07 12.39 -18.74
N ASP A 47 -5.27 12.96 -18.68
CA ASP A 47 -5.96 13.29 -17.43
C ASP A 47 -6.47 12.04 -16.69
N ALA A 48 -7.00 11.07 -17.45
CA ALA A 48 -7.50 9.82 -16.90
C ALA A 48 -6.38 8.86 -16.48
N LEU A 49 -5.21 8.90 -17.12
CA LEU A 49 -4.09 8.02 -16.84
C LEU A 49 -3.50 8.32 -15.45
N VAL A 50 -3.62 7.35 -14.53
CA VAL A 50 -3.07 7.44 -13.18
C VAL A 50 -1.63 6.94 -13.16
N TYR A 51 -1.38 5.78 -13.76
CA TYR A 51 -0.05 5.18 -13.80
C TYR A 51 0.11 4.26 -15.02
N SER A 52 1.34 4.14 -15.51
CA SER A 52 1.69 3.26 -16.64
C SER A 52 2.74 2.26 -16.19
N TYR A 53 2.39 0.98 -16.15
CA TYR A 53 3.32 -0.09 -15.77
C TYR A 53 4.24 -0.40 -16.96
N LYS A 54 5.56 -0.43 -16.72
CA LYS A 54 6.58 -0.61 -17.78
C LYS A 54 7.34 -1.93 -17.71
N GLU A 55 7.42 -2.56 -16.52
CA GLU A 55 8.38 -3.63 -16.26
C GLU A 55 7.73 -5.01 -16.05
N ALA A 56 7.15 -5.27 -14.87
CA ALA A 56 6.72 -6.62 -14.46
C ALA A 56 5.33 -7.04 -14.98
N ALA A 57 4.46 -6.07 -15.26
CA ALA A 57 3.14 -6.29 -15.86
C ALA A 57 2.92 -5.22 -16.94
N SER A 58 2.49 -5.63 -18.14
CA SER A 58 2.08 -4.68 -19.17
C SER A 58 0.65 -4.22 -18.91
N GLY A 59 0.47 -2.90 -18.90
CA GLY A 59 -0.80 -2.29 -18.56
C GLY A 59 -0.67 -0.90 -17.97
N PHE A 60 -1.81 -0.33 -17.58
CA PHE A 60 -1.91 0.99 -16.99
C PHE A 60 -3.10 1.07 -16.04
N SER A 61 -3.06 2.01 -15.11
CA SER A 61 -4.22 2.37 -14.31
C SER A 61 -4.81 3.69 -14.78
N ALA A 62 -6.13 3.75 -14.88
CA ALA A 62 -6.85 4.93 -15.33
C ALA A 62 -8.17 5.11 -14.59
N LYS A 63 -8.57 6.38 -14.39
CA LYS A 63 -9.90 6.74 -13.91
C LYS A 63 -10.90 6.61 -15.05
N LEU A 64 -11.78 5.62 -14.94
CA LEU A 64 -12.75 5.31 -15.98
C LEU A 64 -14.15 5.16 -15.37
N THR A 65 -15.15 5.60 -16.11
CA THR A 65 -16.56 5.30 -15.81
C THR A 65 -16.87 3.85 -16.18
N PRO A 66 -17.90 3.22 -15.59
CA PRO A 66 -18.30 1.85 -15.94
C PRO A 66 -18.56 1.67 -17.45
N GLU A 67 -19.10 2.68 -18.13
CA GLU A 67 -19.30 2.65 -19.58
C GLU A 67 -17.98 2.65 -20.36
N GLN A 68 -16.98 3.39 -19.89
CA GLN A 68 -15.64 3.42 -20.50
C GLN A 68 -14.88 2.11 -20.24
N VAL A 69 -15.06 1.49 -19.07
CA VAL A 69 -14.53 0.16 -18.76
C VAL A 69 -15.11 -0.89 -19.71
N ALA A 70 -16.43 -0.88 -19.94
CA ALA A 70 -17.05 -1.80 -20.89
C ALA A 70 -16.54 -1.62 -22.33
N LYS A 71 -16.15 -0.38 -22.71
CA LYS A 71 -15.53 -0.10 -24.00
C LYS A 71 -14.06 -0.54 -24.06
N ILE A 72 -13.28 -0.32 -22.99
CA ILE A 72 -11.86 -0.66 -22.97
C ILE A 72 -11.63 -2.17 -22.91
N SER A 73 -12.48 -2.92 -22.19
CA SER A 73 -12.43 -4.39 -22.17
C SER A 73 -12.68 -5.04 -23.54
N LYS A 74 -13.26 -4.31 -24.50
CA LYS A 74 -13.48 -4.80 -25.87
C LYS A 74 -12.35 -4.45 -26.83
N LYS A 75 -11.31 -3.73 -26.39
CA LYS A 75 -10.20 -3.32 -27.24
C LYS A 75 -9.22 -4.48 -27.47
N PRO A 76 -8.70 -4.65 -28.70
CA PRO A 76 -7.64 -5.61 -28.97
C PRO A 76 -6.39 -5.21 -28.17
N GLY A 77 -5.73 -6.19 -27.56
CA GLY A 77 -4.58 -5.97 -26.68
C GLY A 77 -4.91 -5.77 -25.21
N VAL A 78 -6.20 -5.62 -24.83
CA VAL A 78 -6.62 -5.59 -23.41
C VAL A 78 -6.96 -6.99 -22.95
N ILE A 79 -6.24 -7.48 -21.93
CA ILE A 79 -6.37 -8.84 -21.39
C ILE A 79 -7.43 -8.87 -20.29
N GLN A 80 -7.36 -7.94 -19.34
CA GLN A 80 -8.28 -7.87 -18.21
C GLN A 80 -8.36 -6.44 -17.65
N VAL A 81 -9.52 -6.11 -17.09
CA VAL A 81 -9.73 -4.84 -16.39
C VAL A 81 -10.21 -5.16 -14.98
N VAL A 82 -9.48 -4.67 -13.98
CA VAL A 82 -9.75 -4.91 -12.56
C VAL A 82 -10.02 -3.57 -11.90
N SER A 83 -11.04 -3.47 -11.05
CA SER A 83 -11.24 -2.27 -10.24
C SER A 83 -10.08 -2.13 -9.25
N SER A 84 -9.43 -0.97 -9.25
CA SER A 84 -8.38 -0.73 -8.27
C SER A 84 -9.07 -0.41 -6.94
N GLN A 85 -8.82 -1.22 -5.92
CA GLN A 85 -9.20 -0.88 -4.56
C GLN A 85 -8.12 0.05 -4.03
N THR A 86 -8.41 1.35 -3.99
CA THR A 86 -7.59 2.27 -3.21
C THR A 86 -7.75 1.90 -1.75
N TYR A 87 -6.79 1.15 -1.22
CA TYR A 87 -6.59 1.08 0.21
C TYR A 87 -6.26 2.50 0.66
N GLN A 88 -7.20 3.15 1.34
CA GLN A 88 -6.90 4.39 2.03
C GLN A 88 -5.89 4.02 3.11
N LEU A 89 -4.63 4.34 2.86
CA LEU A 89 -3.68 4.43 3.95
C LEU A 89 -4.28 5.43 4.93
N PRO A 90 -4.59 5.03 6.18
CA PRO A 90 -5.19 5.95 7.14
C PRO A 90 -4.27 7.17 7.23
N LYS A 91 -4.82 8.34 6.88
CA LYS A 91 -4.15 9.62 7.11
C LYS A 91 -3.79 9.66 8.60
N PRO A 92 -2.63 10.19 9.02
CA PRO A 92 -2.39 10.48 10.42
C PRO A 92 -3.33 11.61 10.83
N VAL A 93 -4.58 11.24 11.15
CA VAL A 93 -5.56 12.12 11.76
C VAL A 93 -5.30 12.05 13.26
N GLY A 94 -4.61 13.06 13.75
CA GLY A 94 -4.75 13.45 15.13
C GLY A 94 -6.23 13.68 15.40
N GLU A 95 -6.67 13.11 16.51
CA GLU A 95 -7.94 13.40 17.18
C GLU A 95 -9.11 12.41 16.94
N ARG A 96 -9.10 11.42 17.84
CA ARG A 96 -10.19 11.04 18.76
C ARG A 96 -11.21 9.96 18.35
N VAL A 97 -10.96 8.82 19.00
CA VAL A 97 -11.83 7.84 19.65
C VAL A 97 -12.75 6.99 18.78
N ALA A 98 -12.26 5.79 18.47
CA ALA A 98 -12.97 4.57 18.82
C ALA A 98 -11.95 3.43 19.03
N GLU A 99 -12.18 2.71 20.10
CA GLU A 99 -11.40 1.63 20.67
C GLU A 99 -11.42 0.42 19.74
N THR A 100 -10.44 0.34 18.83
CA THR A 100 -10.10 -0.90 18.12
C THR A 100 -8.58 -1.02 18.12
N SER A 101 -8.09 -1.86 19.03
CA SER A 101 -6.70 -2.24 19.24
C SER A 101 -6.15 -3.03 18.05
N GLU A 102 -6.03 -2.43 16.88
CA GLU A 102 -5.45 -3.08 15.71
C GLU A 102 -3.92 -3.11 15.87
N ALA A 103 -3.38 -4.30 16.13
CA ALA A 103 -1.93 -4.50 16.25
C ALA A 103 -1.26 -4.35 14.88
N LYS A 104 -0.44 -3.32 14.72
CA LYS A 104 0.29 -3.02 13.48
C LYS A 104 1.76 -3.39 13.63
N VAL A 105 2.42 -3.67 12.49
CA VAL A 105 3.84 -4.00 12.48
C VAL A 105 4.66 -2.75 12.79
N HIS A 106 5.48 -2.82 13.82
CA HIS A 106 6.43 -1.78 14.19
C HIS A 106 7.84 -2.36 14.19
N ILE A 107 8.82 -1.54 13.84
CA ILE A 107 10.26 -1.81 13.94
C ILE A 107 10.78 -1.07 15.17
N ILE A 108 11.24 -1.83 16.15
CA ILE A 108 11.78 -1.35 17.42
C ILE A 108 13.29 -1.47 17.33
N TYR A 109 13.98 -0.34 17.39
CA TYR A 109 15.43 -0.30 17.47
C TYR A 109 15.83 -0.28 18.94
N THR A 110 16.72 -1.18 19.30
CA THR A 110 17.23 -1.30 20.67
C THR A 110 18.74 -1.20 20.69
N GLU A 111 19.27 -0.91 21.86
CA GLU A 111 20.69 -1.08 22.12
C GLU A 111 21.09 -2.54 21.92
N LYS A 112 22.36 -2.75 21.57
CA LYS A 112 22.90 -4.08 21.30
C LYS A 112 23.18 -4.80 22.63
N PRO A 113 22.53 -5.93 22.92
CA PRO A 113 22.87 -6.72 24.11
C PRO A 113 24.30 -7.24 23.96
N THR A 114 25.12 -7.09 25.00
CA THR A 114 26.54 -7.47 25.00
C THR A 114 26.79 -8.84 25.63
N ASP A 115 25.83 -9.34 26.43
CA ASP A 115 26.01 -10.51 27.31
C ASP A 115 24.98 -11.64 27.04
N GLU A 116 23.98 -11.41 26.19
CA GLU A 116 22.90 -12.38 25.92
C GLU A 116 22.51 -12.43 24.43
N GLU A 117 21.90 -13.54 24.00
CA GLU A 117 21.42 -13.70 22.63
C GLU A 117 20.37 -12.63 22.28
N PRO A 118 20.47 -11.97 21.10
CA PRO A 118 19.61 -10.84 20.76
C PRO A 118 18.13 -11.23 20.71
N LYS A 119 17.81 -12.46 20.27
CA LYS A 119 16.41 -12.92 20.23
C LYS A 119 15.80 -13.08 21.62
N VAL A 120 16.57 -13.59 22.59
CA VAL A 120 16.13 -13.77 23.99
C VAL A 120 15.87 -12.40 24.63
N TYR A 121 16.79 -11.47 24.41
CA TYR A 121 16.67 -10.08 24.85
C TYR A 121 15.40 -9.41 24.31
N HIS A 122 15.12 -9.57 23.01
CA HIS A 122 13.94 -9.00 22.36
C HIS A 122 12.63 -9.62 22.89
N LEU A 123 12.59 -10.94 23.05
CA LEU A 123 11.42 -11.64 23.57
C LEU A 123 11.11 -11.24 25.02
N ARG A 124 12.12 -11.12 25.88
CA ARG A 124 11.96 -10.66 27.26
C ARG A 124 11.39 -9.23 27.33
N ARG A 125 11.86 -8.36 26.45
CA ARG A 125 11.43 -6.97 26.36
C ARG A 125 9.97 -6.88 25.91
N LEU A 126 9.62 -7.65 24.87
CA LEU A 126 8.25 -7.79 24.37
C LEU A 126 7.31 -8.40 25.41
N SER A 127 7.73 -9.45 26.12
CA SER A 127 6.90 -10.13 27.11
C SER A 127 6.59 -9.26 28.31
N SER A 128 7.50 -8.34 28.67
CA SER A 128 7.26 -7.32 29.69
C SER A 128 6.15 -6.33 29.30
N VAL A 129 5.92 -6.09 28.00
CA VAL A 129 4.85 -5.21 27.50
C VAL A 129 3.57 -5.99 27.22
N LEU A 130 3.70 -7.21 26.70
CA LEU A 130 2.58 -8.07 26.31
C LEU A 130 2.06 -8.94 27.47
N GLY A 131 2.74 -8.93 28.61
CA GLY A 131 2.39 -9.67 29.81
C GLY A 131 2.67 -11.18 29.75
N SER A 132 3.19 -11.70 28.64
CA SER A 132 3.49 -13.13 28.45
C SER A 132 4.55 -13.36 27.37
N GLU A 133 5.39 -14.38 27.57
CA GLU A 133 6.36 -14.85 26.57
C GLU A 133 5.68 -15.39 25.32
N LYS A 134 4.59 -16.16 25.49
CA LYS A 134 3.81 -16.69 24.37
C LYS A 134 3.23 -15.57 23.48
N ALA A 135 2.77 -14.48 24.11
CA ALA A 135 2.28 -13.31 23.38
C ALA A 135 3.44 -12.58 22.67
N ALA A 136 4.62 -12.52 23.28
CA ALA A 136 5.82 -11.96 22.68
C ALA A 136 6.29 -12.74 21.46
N GLU A 137 6.27 -14.06 21.50
CA GLU A 137 6.62 -14.91 20.36
C GLU A 137 5.63 -14.76 19.20
N ASP A 138 4.32 -14.70 19.50
CA ASP A 138 3.27 -14.51 18.50
C ASP A 138 3.34 -13.12 17.84
N ALA A 139 3.67 -12.11 18.63
CA ALA A 139 3.83 -10.74 18.15
C ALA A 139 5.15 -10.52 17.38
N LEU A 140 6.22 -11.23 17.73
CA LEU A 140 7.55 -11.07 17.13
C LEU A 140 7.57 -11.57 15.68
N ILE A 141 7.80 -10.67 14.74
CA ILE A 141 7.92 -11.00 13.31
C ILE A 141 9.36 -11.34 12.96
N TYR A 142 10.30 -10.49 13.37
CA TYR A 142 11.70 -10.66 13.03
C TYR A 142 12.61 -10.04 14.09
N SER A 143 13.78 -10.65 14.33
CA SER A 143 14.79 -10.17 15.25
C SER A 143 16.06 -9.82 14.49
N TYR A 144 16.42 -8.54 14.45
CA TYR A 144 17.64 -8.05 13.80
C TYR A 144 18.84 -8.25 14.73
N LYS A 145 19.90 -8.87 14.21
CA LYS A 145 21.10 -9.26 14.98
C LYS A 145 22.40 -8.58 14.56
N GLU A 146 22.51 -8.14 13.29
CA GLU A 146 23.78 -7.71 12.70
C GLU A 146 23.96 -6.18 12.63
N ALA A 147 23.23 -5.49 11.72
CA ALA A 147 23.53 -4.12 11.30
C ALA A 147 22.80 -3.02 12.09
N ALA A 148 21.70 -3.36 12.75
CA ALA A 148 20.97 -2.52 13.69
C ALA A 148 20.33 -3.46 14.72
N SER A 149 20.64 -3.30 16.01
CA SER A 149 19.97 -4.09 17.05
C SER A 149 18.53 -3.64 17.18
N GLY A 150 17.62 -4.62 17.20
CA GLY A 150 16.20 -4.37 17.26
C GLY A 150 15.37 -5.55 16.76
N PHE A 151 14.06 -5.36 16.73
CA PHE A 151 13.11 -6.37 16.28
C PHE A 151 11.89 -5.71 15.66
N SER A 152 11.19 -6.45 14.80
CA SER A 152 9.87 -6.07 14.35
C SER A 152 8.80 -6.93 15.03
N ALA A 153 7.73 -6.28 15.48
CA ALA A 153 6.63 -6.95 16.15
C ALA A 153 5.29 -6.29 15.83
N LYS A 154 4.22 -7.07 15.91
CA LYS A 154 2.84 -6.56 15.86
C LYS A 154 2.47 -6.03 17.23
N LEU A 155 2.30 -4.72 17.33
CA LEU A 155 2.00 -4.03 18.58
C LEU A 155 0.82 -3.08 18.38
N THR A 156 0.00 -2.95 19.41
CA THR A 156 -1.03 -1.90 19.49
C THR A 156 -0.38 -0.55 19.81
N PRO A 157 -1.05 0.59 19.55
CA PRO A 157 -0.51 1.90 19.89
C PRO A 157 -0.14 2.05 21.38
N GLU A 158 -0.91 1.43 22.27
CA GLU A 158 -0.63 1.41 23.71
C GLU A 158 0.64 0.62 24.03
N GLN A 159 0.80 -0.56 23.42
CA GLN A 159 2.02 -1.38 23.56
C GLN A 159 3.24 -0.67 22.98
N VAL A 160 3.09 0.10 21.90
CA VAL A 160 4.17 0.93 21.35
C VAL A 160 4.54 2.06 22.32
N ALA A 161 3.56 2.70 22.95
CA ALA A 161 3.82 3.73 23.96
C ALA A 161 4.52 3.14 25.20
N GLU A 162 4.17 1.92 25.61
CA GLU A 162 4.82 1.17 26.69
C GLU A 162 6.25 0.77 26.31
N ILE A 163 6.45 0.21 25.11
CA ILE A 163 7.77 -0.27 24.66
C ILE A 163 8.75 0.88 24.48
N SER A 164 8.27 2.04 24.00
CA SER A 164 9.09 3.24 23.82
C SER A 164 9.58 3.84 25.15
N LYS A 165 8.96 3.48 26.29
CA LYS A 165 9.41 3.91 27.62
C LYS A 165 10.44 2.95 28.22
N GLN A 166 10.63 1.76 27.65
CA GLN A 166 11.56 0.79 28.21
C GLN A 166 13.02 1.23 27.97
N PRO A 167 13.89 1.13 28.99
CA PRO A 167 15.28 1.54 28.90
C PRO A 167 16.00 0.72 27.82
N GLY A 168 16.73 1.37 26.92
CA GLY A 168 17.43 0.73 25.80
C GLY A 168 16.61 0.52 24.53
N VAL A 169 15.37 1.03 24.44
CA VAL A 169 14.73 1.31 23.15
C VAL A 169 15.18 2.67 22.65
N VAL A 170 15.75 2.72 21.44
CA VAL A 170 16.27 3.94 20.83
C VAL A 170 15.19 4.65 20.03
N GLN A 171 14.43 3.90 19.23
CA GLN A 171 13.36 4.44 18.39
C GLN A 171 12.36 3.35 18.01
N VAL A 172 11.10 3.74 17.83
CA VAL A 172 10.05 2.86 17.30
C VAL A 172 9.49 3.49 16.03
N VAL A 173 9.51 2.72 14.94
CA VAL A 173 9.05 3.18 13.62
C VAL A 173 7.92 2.27 13.16
N SER A 174 6.82 2.84 12.69
CA SER A 174 5.72 2.06 12.09
C SER A 174 6.18 1.50 10.73
N SER A 175 6.02 0.19 10.51
CA SER A 175 6.26 -0.42 9.21
C SER A 175 4.99 -0.38 8.39
N GLN A 176 5.05 0.23 7.20
CA GLN A 176 4.02 0.10 6.19
C GLN A 176 4.42 -1.08 5.29
N THR A 177 3.76 -2.22 5.47
CA THR A 177 3.81 -3.33 4.52
C THR A 177 2.41 -3.52 3.95
#